data_AF-A0A7W6PV39-F1
#
_entry.id   AF-A0A7W6PV39-F1
#
_cell.length_a   1.000
_cell.length_b   1.000
_cell.length_c   1.000
_cell.angle_alpha   90.00
_cell.angle_beta   90.00
_cell.angle_gamma   90.00
#
_symmetry.space_group_name_H-M   'P 1'
#
loop_
_entity.id
_entity.type
_entity.pdbx_description
1 polymer ?
#
loop_
_entity_poly.entity_id
_entity_poly.type
_entity_poly.pdbx_seq_one_letter_code
_entity_poly.pdbx_strand_id
1 'polypeptide(L)'
;MVSFGIDYQSSYEAAEEQILCKAVVTDPDKDCAKAAPKGPDRGDSLNLSIEYRRATGLSIFGANIAYSPKFTYDSLNDDFGAELPIYFVPTAKSPVLPGFKIGYASDENNLILGLFLKASFGMMH
;
A
#
# COMPACT_ATOMS: atom_id res chain seq x y z
N MET A 1 -9.40 -0.20 -20.11
CA MET A 1 -7.98 -0.37 -20.48
C MET A 1 -7.37 -1.38 -19.53
N VAL A 2 -6.71 -2.41 -20.05
CA VAL A 2 -5.93 -3.35 -19.24
C VAL A 2 -4.46 -2.92 -19.31
N SER A 3 -3.74 -2.99 -18.20
CA SER A 3 -2.30 -2.74 -18.12
C SER A 3 -1.61 -3.79 -17.26
N PHE A 4 -0.37 -4.09 -17.61
CA PHE A 4 0.51 -4.99 -16.87
C PHE A 4 1.72 -4.21 -16.38
N GLY A 5 2.21 -4.52 -15.18
CA GLY A 5 3.36 -3.86 -14.57
C GLY A 5 4.31 -4.89 -13.94
N ILE A 6 5.61 -4.60 -14.01
CA ILE A 6 6.67 -5.35 -13.34
C ILE A 6 7.54 -4.31 -12.65
N ASP A 7 7.60 -4.37 -11.31
CA ASP A 7 8.30 -3.38 -10.48
C ASP A 7 9.21 -4.09 -9.47
N TYR A 8 10.51 -3.80 -9.51
CA TYR A 8 11.45 -4.20 -8.46
C TYR A 8 11.56 -3.10 -7.41
N GLN A 9 11.43 -3.45 -6.14
CA GLN A 9 11.51 -2.50 -5.03
C GLN A 9 12.44 -3.02 -3.94
N SER A 10 13.07 -2.08 -3.24
CA SER A 10 13.89 -2.35 -2.07
C SER A 10 13.38 -1.45 -0.95
N SER A 11 12.93 -2.05 0.15
CA SER A 11 12.36 -1.38 1.31
C SER A 11 13.27 -1.56 2.54
N TYR A 12 13.17 -0.63 3.47
CA TYR A 12 13.88 -0.66 4.74
C TYR A 12 12.87 -0.42 5.85
N GLU A 13 12.80 -1.34 6.81
CA GLU A 13 11.96 -1.25 7.99
C GLU A 13 12.80 -1.09 9.25
N ALA A 14 12.29 -0.36 10.23
CA ALA A 14 12.98 -0.22 11.51
C ALA A 14 13.00 -1.58 12.22
N ALA A 15 14.20 -2.09 12.52
CA ALA A 15 14.34 -3.34 13.25
C ALA A 15 13.68 -3.26 14.64
N GLU A 16 13.00 -4.33 15.04
CA GLU A 16 12.34 -4.39 16.35
C GLU A 16 13.33 -4.24 17.50
N GLU A 17 12.90 -3.53 18.57
CA GLU A 17 13.69 -3.42 19.80
C GLU A 17 13.84 -4.80 20.46
N GLN A 18 15.08 -5.30 20.54
CA GLN A 18 15.35 -6.57 21.21
C GLN A 18 15.59 -6.35 22.71
N ILE A 19 14.94 -7.16 23.55
CA ILE A 19 15.23 -7.22 24.99
C ILE A 19 16.26 -8.32 25.21
N LEU A 20 17.42 -7.95 25.76
CA LEU A 20 18.46 -8.90 26.15
C LEU A 20 18.34 -9.19 27.63
N CYS A 21 18.11 -10.45 27.99
CA CYS A 21 18.07 -10.92 29.36
C CYS A 21 19.32 -11.74 29.72
N LYS A 22 19.70 -11.75 31.00
CA LYS A 22 20.71 -12.67 31.54
C LYS A 22 20.24 -14.12 31.38
N ALA A 23 21.18 -15.06 31.27
CA ALA A 23 20.90 -16.49 31.04
C ALA A 23 20.05 -17.14 32.15
N VAL A 24 20.11 -16.61 33.38
CA VAL A 24 19.21 -16.97 34.48
C VAL A 24 18.53 -15.69 34.93
N VAL A 25 17.21 -15.63 34.78
CA VAL A 25 16.39 -14.48 35.14
C VAL A 25 15.85 -14.69 36.56
N THR A 26 16.22 -13.80 37.47
CA THR A 26 15.78 -13.79 38.87
C THR A 26 14.96 -12.55 39.24
N ASP A 27 15.23 -11.42 38.57
CA ASP A 27 14.50 -10.14 38.71
C ASP A 27 14.37 -9.50 37.31
N PRO A 28 13.20 -9.57 36.65
CA PRO A 28 13.02 -9.12 35.26
C PRO A 28 13.41 -7.66 35.00
N ASP A 29 13.18 -6.77 35.97
CA ASP A 29 13.45 -5.33 35.84
C ASP A 29 14.95 -5.00 35.87
N LYS A 30 15.78 -5.93 36.37
CA LYS A 30 17.24 -5.77 36.48
C LYS A 30 18.03 -6.75 35.62
N ASP A 31 17.42 -7.86 35.25
CA ASP A 31 18.06 -8.93 34.50
C ASP A 31 17.79 -8.82 32.99
N CYS A 32 16.85 -7.97 32.58
CA CYS A 32 16.58 -7.65 31.19
C CYS A 32 16.84 -6.17 30.90
N ALA A 33 17.52 -5.88 29.80
CA ALA A 33 17.76 -4.52 29.31
C ALA A 33 17.37 -4.41 27.83
N LYS A 34 16.92 -3.23 27.42
CA LYS A 34 16.75 -2.92 26.00
C LYS A 34 18.13 -2.92 25.32
N ALA A 35 18.29 -3.75 24.30
CA ALA A 35 19.49 -3.77 23.49
C ALA A 35 19.57 -2.51 22.62
N ALA A 36 20.78 -2.16 22.18
CA ALA A 36 20.92 -1.16 21.13
C ALA A 36 20.14 -1.62 19.88
N PRO A 37 19.43 -0.71 19.20
CA PRO A 37 18.72 -1.07 17.97
C PRO A 37 19.71 -1.60 16.94
N LYS A 38 19.34 -2.70 16.27
CA LYS A 38 20.07 -3.19 15.09
C LYS A 38 19.86 -2.21 13.93
N GLY A 39 20.67 -2.36 12.87
CA GLY A 39 20.40 -1.68 11.61
C GLY A 39 19.02 -2.07 11.06
N PRO A 40 18.42 -1.25 10.19
CA PRO A 40 17.10 -1.52 9.61
C PRO A 40 17.10 -2.84 8.84
N ASP A 41 15.96 -3.53 8.89
CA ASP A 41 15.74 -4.75 8.11
C ASP A 41 15.49 -4.36 6.66
N ARG A 42 16.17 -5.05 5.74
CA ARG A 42 16.04 -4.82 4.30
C ARG A 42 15.11 -5.87 3.71
N GLY A 43 14.08 -5.41 3.01
CA GLY A 43 13.21 -6.23 2.16
C GLY A 43 13.46 -5.93 0.68
N ASP A 44 13.48 -6.97 -0.15
CA ASP A 44 13.47 -6.83 -1.61
C ASP A 44 12.18 -7.49 -2.14
N SER A 45 11.51 -6.84 -3.08
CA SER A 45 10.24 -7.32 -3.68
C SER A 45 10.24 -7.21 -5.20
N LEU A 46 9.63 -8.19 -5.86
CA LEU A 46 9.42 -8.21 -7.31
C LEU A 46 7.92 -8.33 -7.59
N ASN A 47 7.31 -7.17 -7.81
CA ASN A 47 5.88 -7.02 -7.95
C ASN A 47 5.44 -7.20 -9.41
N LEU A 48 4.62 -8.22 -9.66
CA LEU A 48 3.92 -8.44 -10.91
C LEU A 48 2.49 -7.95 -10.74
N SER A 49 2.02 -7.04 -11.59
CA SER A 49 0.68 -6.48 -11.46
C SER A 49 -0.13 -6.47 -12.75
N ILE A 50 -1.45 -6.62 -12.59
CA ILE A 50 -2.45 -6.46 -13.63
C ILE A 50 -3.50 -5.46 -13.14
N GLU A 51 -3.84 -4.49 -13.97
CA GLU A 51 -4.82 -3.46 -13.66
C GLU A 51 -5.83 -3.31 -14.78
N TYR A 52 -7.10 -3.16 -14.42
CA TYR A 52 -8.19 -2.93 -15.37
C TYR A 52 -8.94 -1.63 -15.04
N ARG A 53 -8.78 -0.62 -15.89
CA ARG A 53 -9.44 0.68 -15.76
C ARG A 53 -10.72 0.75 -16.60
N ARG A 54 -11.85 1.12 -15.99
CA ARG A 54 -13.10 1.39 -16.72
C ARG A 54 -13.84 2.60 -16.16
N ALA A 55 -14.26 3.49 -17.05
CA ALA A 55 -15.32 4.46 -16.78
C ALA A 55 -16.66 3.86 -17.20
N THR A 56 -17.65 3.86 -16.32
CA THR A 56 -18.94 3.19 -16.57
C THR A 56 -19.89 4.03 -17.41
N GLY A 57 -19.59 5.32 -17.61
CA GLY A 57 -20.50 6.28 -18.23
C GLY A 57 -21.74 6.58 -17.38
N LEU A 58 -21.86 5.97 -16.20
CA LEU A 58 -22.93 6.24 -15.25
C LEU A 58 -22.60 7.51 -14.48
N SER A 59 -23.46 8.51 -14.62
CA SER A 59 -23.37 9.78 -13.89
C SER A 59 -24.31 9.77 -12.70
N ILE A 60 -23.76 9.99 -11.50
CA ILE A 60 -24.50 10.11 -10.25
C ILE A 60 -24.06 11.41 -9.59
N PHE A 61 -25.01 12.26 -9.18
CA PHE A 61 -24.74 13.56 -8.56
C PHE A 61 -23.80 14.48 -9.37
N GLY A 62 -23.84 14.40 -10.71
CA GLY A 62 -22.99 15.22 -11.58
C GLY A 62 -21.53 14.73 -11.69
N ALA A 63 -21.23 13.51 -11.23
CA ALA A 63 -19.94 12.86 -11.42
C ALA A 63 -20.12 11.50 -12.11
N ASN A 64 -19.24 11.19 -13.07
CA ASN A 64 -19.15 9.87 -13.67
C ASN A 64 -18.39 8.93 -12.75
N ILE A 65 -18.84 7.68 -12.66
CA ILE A 65 -18.16 6.67 -11.88
C ILE A 65 -17.12 5.94 -12.75
N ALA A 66 -15.93 5.78 -12.21
CA ALA A 66 -14.90 4.92 -12.78
C ALA A 66 -14.30 4.02 -11.70
N TYR A 67 -13.76 2.87 -12.10
CA TYR A 67 -13.11 1.93 -11.19
C TYR A 67 -11.85 1.35 -11.82
N SER A 68 -10.92 0.88 -10.98
CA SER A 68 -9.65 0.33 -11.43
C SER A 68 -9.12 -0.84 -10.58
N PRO A 69 -9.77 -2.03 -10.57
CA PRO A 69 -9.22 -3.19 -9.88
C PRO A 69 -7.80 -3.45 -10.35
N LYS A 70 -6.91 -3.63 -9.38
CA LYS A 70 -5.51 -4.00 -9.55
C LYS A 70 -5.21 -5.21 -8.68
N PHE A 71 -4.53 -6.18 -9.26
CA PHE A 71 -3.98 -7.31 -8.53
C PHE A 71 -2.45 -7.25 -8.65
N THR A 72 -1.77 -7.54 -7.55
CA THR A 72 -0.31 -7.52 -7.46
C THR A 72 0.13 -8.81 -6.77
N TYR A 73 1.17 -9.44 -7.29
CA TYR A 73 1.83 -10.59 -6.69
C TYR A 73 3.32 -10.28 -6.54
N ASP A 74 3.82 -10.37 -5.32
CA ASP A 74 5.24 -10.28 -5.02
C ASP A 74 5.87 -11.67 -5.09
N SER A 75 6.61 -11.90 -6.17
CA SER A 75 7.23 -13.20 -6.42
C SER A 75 8.43 -13.52 -5.54
N LEU A 76 9.00 -12.55 -4.82
CA LEU A 76 10.13 -12.81 -3.91
C LEU A 76 9.67 -13.22 -2.52
N ASN A 77 8.54 -12.70 -2.06
CA ASN A 77 8.00 -12.95 -0.71
C ASN A 77 6.76 -13.85 -0.71
N ASP A 78 6.25 -14.23 -1.90
CA ASP A 78 5.02 -15.02 -2.11
C ASP A 78 3.75 -14.33 -1.58
N ASP A 79 3.74 -13.00 -1.61
CA ASP A 79 2.63 -12.17 -1.14
C ASP A 79 1.70 -11.72 -2.27
N PHE A 80 0.42 -11.58 -1.93
CA PHE A 80 -0.64 -11.16 -2.82
C PHE A 80 -1.35 -9.92 -2.31
N GLY A 81 -1.58 -8.98 -3.22
CA GLY A 81 -2.33 -7.75 -2.99
C GLY A 81 -3.46 -7.58 -4.01
N ALA A 82 -4.61 -7.12 -3.53
CA ALA A 82 -5.73 -6.71 -4.38
C ALA A 82 -6.18 -5.31 -3.97
N GLU A 83 -6.35 -4.41 -4.93
CA GLU A 83 -6.89 -3.08 -4.70
C GLU A 83 -8.05 -2.79 -5.67
N LEU A 84 -9.13 -2.20 -5.16
CA LEU A 84 -10.26 -1.69 -5.92
C LEU A 84 -10.47 -0.21 -5.58
N PRO A 85 -9.85 0.70 -6.35
CA PRO A 85 -10.15 2.12 -6.34
C PRO A 85 -11.42 2.41 -7.14
N ILE A 86 -12.29 3.24 -6.57
CA ILE A 86 -13.48 3.80 -7.19
C ILE A 86 -13.33 5.32 -7.21
N TYR A 87 -13.48 5.90 -8.39
CA TYR A 87 -13.27 7.31 -8.69
C TYR A 87 -14.60 8.01 -8.98
N PHE A 88 -14.76 9.20 -8.42
CA PHE A 88 -15.82 10.12 -8.78
C PHE A 88 -15.25 11.17 -9.75
N VAL A 89 -15.44 10.96 -11.04
CA VAL A 89 -14.91 11.81 -12.11
C VAL A 89 -15.88 12.98 -12.32
N PRO A 90 -15.52 14.22 -11.96
CA PRO A 90 -16.43 15.36 -12.12
C PRO A 90 -16.74 15.58 -13.61
N THR A 91 -17.99 15.92 -13.92
CA THR A 91 -18.39 16.26 -15.31
C THR A 91 -17.84 17.61 -15.77
N ALA A 92 -17.64 18.54 -14.84
CA ALA A 92 -16.92 19.78 -15.08
C ALA A 92 -15.41 19.56 -14.99
N LYS A 93 -14.62 20.42 -15.66
CA LYS A 93 -13.16 20.41 -15.49
C LYS A 93 -12.81 20.67 -14.02
N SER A 94 -12.20 19.68 -13.39
CA SER A 94 -11.74 19.74 -12.01
C SER A 94 -10.27 19.31 -11.96
N PRO A 95 -9.40 20.05 -11.25
CA PRO A 95 -8.02 19.64 -11.03
C PRO A 95 -7.89 18.48 -10.03
N VAL A 96 -8.98 18.16 -9.33
CA VAL A 96 -9.06 17.10 -8.33
C VAL A 96 -9.96 15.96 -8.76
N LEU A 97 -9.55 14.75 -8.38
CA LEU A 97 -10.23 13.49 -8.62
C LEU A 97 -10.36 12.73 -7.28
N PRO A 98 -11.50 12.87 -6.59
CA PRO A 98 -11.75 12.15 -5.35
C PRO A 98 -12.12 10.70 -5.63
N GLY A 99 -11.91 9.85 -4.64
CA GLY A 99 -12.31 8.47 -4.68
C GLY A 99 -12.13 7.77 -3.34
N PHE A 100 -12.55 6.51 -3.31
CA PHE A 100 -12.27 5.61 -2.20
C PHE A 100 -11.63 4.35 -2.75
N LYS A 101 -10.83 3.69 -1.92
CA LYS A 101 -10.18 2.42 -2.25
C LYS A 101 -10.49 1.39 -1.20
N ILE A 102 -10.63 0.16 -1.66
CA ILE A 102 -10.69 -1.05 -0.86
C ILE A 102 -9.47 -1.86 -1.25
N GLY A 103 -8.63 -2.21 -0.29
CA GLY A 103 -7.40 -2.96 -0.49
C GLY A 103 -7.38 -4.19 0.40
N TYR A 104 -6.63 -5.20 -0.03
CA TYR A 104 -6.29 -6.39 0.74
C TYR A 104 -4.83 -6.73 0.48
N ALA A 105 -4.09 -7.08 1.54
CA ALA A 105 -2.73 -7.58 1.48
C ALA A 105 -2.62 -8.86 2.31
N SER A 106 -1.99 -9.91 1.75
CA SER A 106 -1.90 -11.24 2.38
C SER A 106 -0.86 -11.34 3.48
N ASP A 107 0.22 -10.55 3.38
CA ASP A 107 1.34 -10.50 4.31
C ASP A 107 0.87 -10.39 5.78
N GLU A 108 -0.01 -9.42 6.05
CA GLU A 108 -0.55 -9.12 7.37
C GLU A 108 -2.05 -9.48 7.49
N ASN A 109 -2.64 -10.09 6.45
CA ASN A 109 -4.09 -10.29 6.33
C ASN A 109 -4.90 -8.99 6.53
N ASN A 110 -4.37 -7.89 6.02
CA ASN A 110 -4.90 -6.57 6.27
C ASN A 110 -5.93 -6.15 5.22
N LEU A 111 -7.10 -5.71 5.69
CA LEU A 111 -8.09 -5.03 4.87
C LEU A 111 -7.93 -3.52 5.00
N ILE A 112 -7.71 -2.84 3.88
CA ILE A 112 -7.39 -1.42 3.81
C ILE A 112 -8.59 -0.67 3.23
N LEU A 113 -9.21 0.22 4.01
CA LEU A 113 -10.21 1.16 3.51
C LEU A 113 -9.61 2.56 3.52
N GLY A 114 -9.66 3.26 2.39
CA GLY A 114 -9.05 4.59 2.28
C GLY A 114 -9.88 5.53 1.43
N LEU A 115 -9.95 6.79 1.86
CA LEU A 115 -10.34 7.90 0.99
C LEU A 115 -9.08 8.47 0.34
N PHE A 116 -9.17 8.85 -0.94
CA PHE A 116 -8.06 9.49 -1.62
C PHE A 116 -8.54 10.66 -2.49
N LEU A 117 -7.63 11.61 -2.70
CA LEU A 117 -7.80 12.73 -3.60
C LEU A 117 -6.58 12.80 -4.50
N LYS A 118 -6.75 12.56 -5.80
CA LYS A 118 -5.68 12.77 -6.78
C LYS A 118 -5.79 14.19 -7.32
N ALA A 119 -4.69 14.93 -7.33
CA ALA A 119 -4.61 16.23 -7.97
C ALA A 119 -3.67 16.16 -9.17
N SER A 120 -4.03 16.78 -10.29
CA SER A 120 -3.09 16.97 -11.39
C SER A 120 -2.26 18.22 -11.11
N PHE A 121 -0.98 18.06 -10.83
CA PHE A 121 -0.04 19.17 -10.79
C PHE A 121 0.52 19.36 -12.20
N GLY A 122 0.14 20.43 -12.86
CA GLY A 122 0.84 20.86 -14.07
C GLY A 122 2.21 21.38 -13.65
N MET A 123 3.28 20.77 -14.15
CA MET A 123 4.60 21.43 -14.13
C MET A 123 4.44 22.69 -14.99
N MET A 124 4.42 23.86 -14.35
CA MET A 124 4.54 25.13 -15.06
C MET A 124 5.86 25.11 -15.84
N HIS A 125 5.76 25.28 -17.16
CA HIS A 125 6.90 25.52 -18.04
C HIS A 125 7.25 27.01 -17.98
#